data_AF-A0A160T1M5-F1
#
_entry.id   AF-A0A160T1M5-F1
#
_cell.length_a   1.000
_cell.length_b   1.000
_cell.length_c   1.000
_cell.angle_alpha   90.00
_cell.angle_beta   90.00
_cell.angle_gamma   90.00
#
_symmetry.space_group_name_H-M   'P 1'
#
loop_
_entity.id
_entity.type
_entity.pdbx_description
1 polymer ?
#
loop_
_entity_poly.entity_id
_entity_poly.type
_entity_poly.pdbx_seq_one_letter_code
_entity_poly.pdbx_strand_id
1 'polypeptide(L)'
;MTIPLNRRIVGGTLIGVLLLILAFVALPSASAAPLRQDATPEPNAEECVGCHEGLRAYWSESAHGSALVDPAFQEAWTAQGAPKECLACHTTGFDPETGSYTEGGVGCLTCHSPVPSNHPDAYMPTDVSSRLCGDCHIDTFNEWENSAHGEQGMTCNQCHNPHTAKLRVVNSQELCNSCHNTEGHYYTFTGHAREGLLCTDCHLRVNDSPDAGTEGHGAREHTFSIDLKACNDCHLGDMHAEGDEAMTNASIEPQTDVACYPVEPAAGIEDAGFVPARQEVTPYVSQTPTGPSPLVYVLPIGIGLVFGTMLAPWLERLTKRRRANNEGEE
;
A
#
# COMPACT_ATOMS: atom_id res chain seq x y z
N MET A 1 39.85 56.56 -13.22
CA MET A 1 40.15 55.24 -13.80
C MET A 1 38.82 54.53 -14.09
N THR A 2 38.22 54.84 -15.23
CA THR A 2 36.88 54.37 -15.62
C THR A 2 37.01 53.05 -16.37
N ILE A 3 36.60 51.95 -15.76
CA ILE A 3 36.53 50.64 -16.43
C ILE A 3 35.46 50.77 -17.54
N PRO A 4 35.77 50.47 -18.81
CA PRO A 4 34.82 50.68 -19.90
C PRO A 4 33.57 49.82 -19.68
N LEU A 5 32.40 50.42 -19.90
CA LEU A 5 31.06 49.85 -19.65
C LEU A 5 30.90 48.42 -20.22
N ASN A 6 31.55 48.13 -21.36
CA ASN A 6 31.57 46.81 -21.98
C ASN A 6 32.21 45.70 -21.13
N ARG A 7 33.22 45.99 -20.30
CA ARG A 7 33.82 44.99 -19.40
C ARG A 7 32.91 44.62 -18.23
N ARG A 8 32.07 45.56 -17.77
CA ARG A 8 31.09 45.33 -16.69
C ARG A 8 29.91 44.50 -17.19
N ILE A 9 29.44 44.75 -18.41
CA ILE A 9 28.36 43.97 -19.02
C ILE A 9 28.83 42.54 -19.30
N VAL A 10 30.04 42.36 -19.88
CA VAL A 10 30.59 41.02 -20.16
C VAL A 10 30.87 40.22 -18.87
N GLY A 11 31.38 40.87 -17.83
CA GLY A 11 31.58 40.24 -16.52
C GLY A 11 30.26 39.84 -15.85
N GLY A 12 29.24 40.69 -15.92
CA GLY A 12 27.90 40.40 -15.39
C GLY A 12 27.21 39.25 -16.12
N THR A 13 27.33 39.17 -17.45
CA THR A 13 26.78 38.06 -18.23
C THR A 13 27.48 36.73 -17.95
N LEU A 14 28.80 36.73 -17.76
CA LEU A 14 29.54 35.51 -17.44
C LEU A 14 29.21 34.97 -16.05
N ILE A 15 29.05 35.87 -15.07
CA ILE A 15 28.63 35.50 -13.70
C ILE A 15 27.17 35.02 -13.71
N GLY A 16 26.28 35.68 -14.46
CA GLY A 16 24.89 35.26 -14.61
C GLY A 16 24.75 33.87 -15.24
N VAL A 17 25.53 33.58 -16.29
CA VAL A 17 25.57 32.26 -16.95
C VAL A 17 26.15 31.19 -16.00
N LEU A 18 27.21 31.51 -15.26
CA LEU A 18 27.78 30.59 -14.27
C LEU A 18 26.78 30.25 -13.15
N LEU A 19 26.03 31.25 -12.66
CA LEU A 19 25.00 31.05 -11.64
C LEU A 19 23.80 30.26 -12.17
N LEU A 20 23.41 30.46 -13.44
CA LEU A 20 22.37 29.67 -14.10
C LEU A 20 22.78 28.21 -14.32
N ILE A 21 24.04 27.97 -14.70
CA ILE A 21 24.60 26.61 -14.83
C ILE A 21 24.69 25.94 -13.46
N LEU A 22 25.16 26.64 -12.43
CA LEU A 22 25.22 26.11 -11.06
C LEU A 22 23.81 25.83 -10.48
N ALA A 23 22.82 26.66 -10.79
CA ALA A 23 21.43 26.41 -10.41
C ALA A 23 20.85 25.16 -11.10
N PHE A 24 21.27 24.85 -12.34
CA PHE A 24 20.89 23.63 -13.04
C PHE A 24 21.61 22.37 -12.55
N VAL A 25 22.87 22.49 -12.10
CA VAL A 25 23.61 21.39 -11.45
C VAL A 25 23.07 21.10 -10.04
N ALA A 26 22.47 22.09 -9.38
CA ALA A 26 21.89 21.95 -8.04
C ALA A 26 20.42 21.50 -8.02
N LEU A 27 19.76 21.35 -9.17
CA LEU A 27 18.48 20.67 -9.22
C LEU A 27 18.75 19.17 -8.99
N PRO A 28 18.24 18.56 -7.91
CA PRO A 28 18.24 17.11 -7.84
C PRO A 28 17.39 16.66 -9.02
N SER A 29 18.03 16.10 -10.05
CA SER A 29 17.34 15.20 -10.94
C SER A 29 16.70 14.18 -10.00
N ALA A 30 15.37 14.21 -9.91
CA ALA A 30 14.62 13.09 -9.39
C ALA A 30 14.98 11.93 -10.31
N SER A 31 16.08 11.26 -9.98
CA SER A 31 16.42 9.96 -10.48
C SER A 31 15.25 9.11 -9.98
N ALA A 32 14.23 8.96 -10.82
CA ALA A 32 13.48 7.72 -10.77
C ALA A 32 14.57 6.66 -10.77
N ALA A 33 14.71 5.94 -9.65
CA ALA A 33 15.68 4.86 -9.56
C ALA A 33 15.51 4.04 -10.84
N PRO A 34 16.58 3.80 -11.62
CA PRO A 34 16.43 2.94 -12.78
C PRO A 34 15.75 1.67 -12.30
N LEU A 35 14.67 1.25 -12.98
CA LEU A 35 14.11 -0.09 -12.78
C LEU A 35 15.29 -1.03 -12.74
N ARG A 36 15.42 -1.79 -11.65
CA ARG A 36 16.59 -2.62 -11.34
C ARG A 36 17.01 -3.36 -12.61
N GLN A 37 18.13 -2.95 -13.21
CA GLN A 37 18.71 -3.54 -14.42
C GLN A 37 19.73 -4.65 -14.07
N ASP A 38 19.79 -5.05 -12.81
CA ASP A 38 20.51 -6.27 -12.44
C ASP A 38 19.89 -7.40 -13.27
N ALA A 39 20.73 -8.25 -13.85
CA ALA A 39 20.24 -9.46 -14.49
C ALA A 39 19.36 -10.21 -13.49
N THR A 40 18.15 -10.59 -13.90
CA THR A 40 17.31 -11.52 -13.14
C THR A 40 18.21 -12.70 -12.77
N PRO A 41 18.36 -13.01 -11.46
CA PRO A 41 19.13 -14.17 -11.04
C PRO A 41 18.65 -15.39 -11.83
N GLU A 42 19.58 -16.17 -12.37
CA GLU A 42 19.25 -17.45 -13.02
C GLU A 42 18.30 -18.22 -12.09
N PRO A 43 17.08 -18.54 -12.53
CA PRO A 43 16.11 -19.21 -11.67
C PRO A 43 16.67 -20.55 -11.22
N ASN A 44 16.96 -20.68 -9.93
CA ASN A 44 17.18 -21.98 -9.32
C ASN A 44 15.83 -22.48 -8.78
N ALA A 45 15.60 -23.79 -8.85
CA ALA A 45 14.36 -24.41 -8.36
C ALA A 45 14.23 -24.34 -6.82
N GLU A 46 15.27 -23.85 -6.14
CA GLU A 46 15.43 -23.86 -4.69
C GLU A 46 15.14 -22.47 -4.07
N GLU A 47 15.19 -21.39 -4.85
CA GLU A 47 14.95 -20.01 -4.42
C GLU A 47 13.89 -19.37 -5.33
N CYS A 48 12.74 -19.05 -4.73
CA CYS A 48 11.58 -18.48 -5.43
C CYS A 48 11.87 -17.13 -6.13
N VAL A 49 12.96 -16.45 -5.74
CA VAL A 49 13.30 -15.06 -6.08
C VAL A 49 13.63 -14.87 -7.56
N GLY A 50 14.18 -15.88 -8.25
CA GLY A 50 14.59 -15.77 -9.66
C GLY A 50 13.41 -15.67 -10.64
N CYS A 51 12.29 -16.36 -10.36
CA CYS A 51 11.09 -16.31 -11.19
C CYS A 51 9.97 -15.41 -10.62
N HIS A 52 9.91 -15.22 -9.30
CA HIS A 52 8.86 -14.44 -8.63
C HIS A 52 9.38 -13.09 -8.11
N GLU A 53 10.27 -12.43 -8.86
CA GLU A 53 10.95 -11.19 -8.45
C GLU A 53 9.99 -10.08 -8.00
N GLY A 54 8.90 -9.85 -8.75
CA GLY A 54 7.92 -8.81 -8.44
C GLY A 54 7.14 -9.13 -7.16
N LEU A 55 6.78 -10.39 -6.96
CA LEU A 55 6.10 -10.84 -5.75
C LEU A 55 7.03 -10.76 -4.54
N ARG A 56 8.30 -11.12 -4.72
CA ARG A 56 9.32 -11.06 -3.67
C ARG A 56 9.52 -9.64 -3.17
N ALA A 57 9.51 -8.65 -4.05
CA ALA A 57 9.66 -7.25 -3.68
C ALA A 57 8.56 -6.80 -2.72
N TYR A 58 7.29 -7.04 -3.08
CA TYR A 58 6.16 -6.75 -2.19
C TYR A 58 6.21 -7.55 -0.89
N TRP A 59 6.61 -8.83 -0.96
CA TRP A 59 6.73 -9.68 0.21
C TRP A 59 7.80 -9.19 1.20
N SER A 60 9.00 -8.80 0.72
CA SER A 60 10.07 -8.28 1.60
C SER A 60 9.64 -7.08 2.41
N GLU A 61 8.79 -6.24 1.84
CA GLU A 61 8.30 -5.02 2.46
C GLU A 61 7.11 -5.27 3.40
N SER A 62 6.57 -6.49 3.42
CA SER A 62 5.45 -6.87 4.27
C SER A 62 5.90 -7.22 5.69
N ALA A 63 4.96 -7.16 6.64
CA ALA A 63 5.17 -7.60 8.01
C ALA A 63 5.61 -9.08 8.10
N HIS A 64 5.10 -9.94 7.21
CA HIS A 64 5.50 -11.35 7.14
C HIS A 64 6.96 -11.52 6.70
N GLY A 65 7.36 -10.87 5.61
CA GLY A 65 8.72 -10.96 5.09
C GLY A 65 9.76 -10.31 6.00
N SER A 66 9.34 -9.35 6.83
CA SER A 66 10.19 -8.69 7.82
C SER A 66 10.02 -9.22 9.25
N ALA A 67 9.24 -10.29 9.47
CA ALA A 67 8.82 -10.70 10.82
C ALA A 67 9.99 -10.91 11.79
N LEU A 68 11.10 -11.53 11.35
CA LEU A 68 12.27 -11.71 12.21
C LEU A 68 13.04 -10.39 12.43
N VAL A 69 13.11 -9.53 11.42
CA VAL A 69 13.99 -8.34 11.44
C VAL A 69 13.28 -7.06 11.85
N ASP A 70 11.98 -7.16 12.18
CA ASP A 70 11.22 -6.03 12.69
C ASP A 70 11.90 -5.45 13.96
N PRO A 71 12.18 -4.13 14.00
CA PRO A 71 12.88 -3.55 15.13
C PRO A 71 12.16 -3.68 16.47
N ALA A 72 10.82 -3.58 16.48
CA ALA A 72 10.04 -3.69 17.71
C ALA A 72 10.08 -5.13 18.25
N PHE A 73 9.93 -6.10 17.35
CA PHE A 73 10.14 -7.51 17.69
C PHE A 73 11.56 -7.75 18.20
N GLN A 74 12.60 -7.29 17.50
CA GLN A 74 13.99 -7.52 17.91
C GLN A 74 14.30 -6.93 19.30
N GLU A 75 13.77 -5.76 19.62
CA GLU A 75 13.87 -5.15 20.95
C GLU A 75 13.18 -6.02 22.02
N ALA A 76 11.91 -6.38 21.81
CA ALA A 76 11.13 -7.19 22.74
C ALA A 76 11.72 -8.59 22.93
N TRP A 77 12.09 -9.26 21.83
CA TRP A 77 12.69 -10.59 21.82
C TRP A 77 14.03 -10.61 22.57
N THR A 78 14.90 -9.62 22.33
CA THR A 78 16.18 -9.52 23.03
C THR A 78 15.99 -9.20 24.52
N ALA A 79 15.06 -8.32 24.86
CA ALA A 79 14.75 -7.97 26.25
C ALA A 79 14.25 -9.19 27.05
N GLN A 80 13.56 -10.12 26.39
CA GLN A 80 13.10 -11.38 26.96
C GLN A 80 14.18 -12.49 26.98
N GLY A 81 15.41 -12.21 26.52
CA GLY A 81 16.51 -13.16 26.50
C GLY A 81 16.56 -14.06 25.27
N ALA A 82 15.95 -13.63 24.16
CA ALA A 82 15.87 -14.34 22.90
C ALA A 82 15.28 -15.77 23.00
N PRO A 83 14.07 -15.93 23.57
CA PRO A 83 13.40 -17.23 23.65
C PRO A 83 13.22 -17.83 22.25
N LYS A 84 13.43 -19.15 22.14
CA LYS A 84 13.36 -19.86 20.85
C LYS A 84 11.92 -20.01 20.36
N GLU A 85 10.97 -19.98 21.28
CA GLU A 85 9.54 -20.16 21.06
C GLU A 85 8.99 -19.08 20.11
N CYS A 86 9.50 -17.86 20.18
CA CYS A 86 9.13 -16.78 19.26
C CYS A 86 9.47 -17.09 17.80
N LEU A 87 10.50 -17.90 17.56
CA LEU A 87 10.94 -18.26 16.21
C LEU A 87 9.94 -19.17 15.50
N ALA A 88 9.01 -19.81 16.22
CA ALA A 88 7.93 -20.58 15.61
C ALA A 88 7.05 -19.74 14.67
N CYS A 89 6.86 -18.45 14.99
CA CYS A 89 6.06 -17.53 14.18
C CYS A 89 6.93 -16.57 13.36
N HIS A 90 8.13 -16.27 13.83
CA HIS A 90 9.02 -15.26 13.22
C HIS A 90 10.06 -15.86 12.27
N THR A 91 10.03 -17.16 11.99
CA THR A 91 10.93 -17.82 11.02
C THR A 91 10.18 -18.83 10.17
N THR A 92 10.85 -19.33 9.13
CA THR A 92 10.34 -20.39 8.26
C THR A 92 11.04 -21.69 8.56
N GLY A 93 10.28 -22.79 8.64
CA GLY A 93 10.83 -24.12 8.86
C GLY A 93 11.46 -24.28 10.25
N PHE A 94 10.89 -23.62 11.26
CA PHE A 94 11.34 -23.73 12.64
C PHE A 94 11.18 -25.16 13.18
N ASP A 95 12.26 -25.69 13.74
CA ASP A 95 12.29 -26.95 14.45
C ASP A 95 12.39 -26.69 15.97
N PRO A 96 11.35 -27.03 16.77
CA PRO A 96 11.35 -26.77 18.21
C PRO A 96 12.35 -27.63 18.99
N GLU A 97 12.78 -28.80 18.48
CA GLU A 97 13.71 -29.68 19.17
C GLU A 97 15.14 -29.12 19.11
N THR A 98 15.54 -28.65 17.92
CA THR A 98 16.89 -28.11 17.69
C THR A 98 16.96 -26.59 17.90
N GLY A 99 15.84 -25.89 17.70
CA GLY A 99 15.76 -24.44 17.60
C GLY A 99 16.33 -23.89 16.31
N SER A 100 16.48 -24.72 15.28
CA SER A 100 16.95 -24.31 13.95
C SER A 100 15.78 -23.86 13.07
N TYR A 101 16.07 -23.11 12.01
CA TYR A 101 15.10 -22.66 11.01
C TYR A 101 15.79 -22.55 9.64
N THR A 102 15.01 -22.59 8.57
CA THR A 102 15.53 -22.55 7.19
C THR A 102 15.68 -21.14 6.64
N GLU A 103 14.77 -20.23 7.02
CA GLU A 103 14.81 -18.81 6.61
C GLU A 103 14.32 -17.92 7.75
N GLY A 104 14.88 -16.72 7.88
CA GLY A 104 14.41 -15.71 8.82
C GLY A 104 13.21 -14.95 8.28
N GLY A 105 12.17 -14.77 9.10
CA GLY A 105 10.88 -14.24 8.69
C GLY A 105 9.93 -15.32 8.20
N VAL A 106 8.69 -14.94 7.94
CA VAL A 106 7.71 -15.82 7.30
C VAL A 106 8.00 -15.81 5.80
N GLY A 107 8.47 -16.94 5.29
CA GLY A 107 8.95 -17.15 3.93
C GLY A 107 7.91 -17.85 3.07
N CYS A 108 8.22 -18.00 1.77
CA CYS A 108 7.28 -18.54 0.80
C CYS A 108 6.82 -19.96 1.18
N LEU A 109 7.74 -20.77 1.69
CA LEU A 109 7.51 -22.18 2.01
C LEU A 109 6.63 -22.40 3.26
N THR A 110 6.35 -21.36 4.04
CA THR A 110 5.40 -21.45 5.15
C THR A 110 3.99 -21.74 4.62
N CYS A 111 3.59 -21.10 3.52
CA CYS A 111 2.26 -21.29 2.93
C CYS A 111 2.29 -22.12 1.64
N HIS A 112 3.41 -22.07 0.90
CA HIS A 112 3.59 -22.76 -0.37
C HIS A 112 4.50 -23.98 -0.22
N SER A 113 3.92 -25.15 0.02
CA SER A 113 4.69 -26.37 0.21
C SER A 113 3.85 -27.62 -0.07
N PRO A 114 4.45 -28.71 -0.57
CA PRO A 114 5.82 -28.81 -1.09
C PRO A 114 5.96 -28.22 -2.50
N VAL A 115 7.19 -27.87 -2.91
CA VAL A 115 7.48 -27.48 -4.30
C VAL A 115 7.29 -28.69 -5.24
N PRO A 116 6.36 -28.64 -6.22
CA PRO A 116 6.17 -29.73 -7.15
C PRO A 116 7.40 -29.96 -8.03
N SER A 117 7.73 -31.22 -8.30
CA SER A 117 8.86 -31.58 -9.18
C SER A 117 8.76 -31.05 -10.61
N ASN A 118 7.56 -30.69 -11.06
CA ASN A 118 7.26 -30.13 -12.38
C ASN A 118 6.83 -28.66 -12.31
N HIS A 119 7.16 -27.94 -11.23
CA HIS A 119 7.05 -26.48 -11.20
C HIS A 119 8.05 -25.86 -12.21
N PRO A 120 7.67 -24.88 -13.04
CA PRO A 120 6.47 -24.04 -12.99
C PRO A 120 5.23 -24.55 -13.75
N ASP A 121 5.30 -25.69 -14.45
CA ASP A 121 4.13 -26.23 -15.17
C ASP A 121 3.01 -26.64 -14.21
N ALA A 122 3.37 -27.04 -12.98
CA ALA A 122 2.44 -27.14 -11.86
C ALA A 122 2.46 -25.90 -10.98
N TYR A 123 1.26 -25.44 -10.60
CA TYR A 123 1.10 -24.40 -9.58
C TYR A 123 1.63 -24.88 -8.23
N MET A 124 2.23 -23.94 -7.48
CA MET A 124 2.57 -24.18 -6.09
C MET A 124 1.31 -24.50 -5.29
N PRO A 125 1.26 -25.67 -4.59
CA PRO A 125 0.23 -25.91 -3.59
C PRO A 125 0.26 -24.78 -2.57
N THR A 126 -0.92 -24.37 -2.11
CA THR A 126 -1.05 -23.30 -1.12
C THR A 126 -2.09 -23.73 -0.10
N ASP A 127 -1.71 -23.77 1.17
CA ASP A 127 -2.71 -23.87 2.22
C ASP A 127 -3.30 -22.48 2.45
N VAL A 128 -4.60 -22.37 2.15
CA VAL A 128 -5.38 -21.13 2.27
C VAL A 128 -6.37 -21.20 3.44
N SER A 129 -6.27 -22.22 4.28
CA SER A 129 -7.09 -22.35 5.46
C SER A 129 -6.80 -21.22 6.45
N SER A 130 -7.82 -20.77 7.16
CA SER A 130 -7.63 -19.82 8.26
C SER A 130 -6.77 -20.42 9.38
N ARG A 131 -6.74 -21.75 9.52
CA ARG A 131 -5.95 -22.46 10.52
C ARG A 131 -4.45 -22.20 10.34
N LEU A 132 -3.95 -22.22 9.11
CA LEU A 132 -2.55 -21.86 8.84
C LEU A 132 -2.19 -20.47 9.39
N CYS A 133 -3.09 -19.50 9.22
CA CYS A 133 -2.88 -18.16 9.76
C CYS A 133 -2.89 -18.17 11.30
N GLY A 134 -3.76 -19.00 11.89
CA GLY A 134 -3.91 -19.19 13.33
C GLY A 134 -2.75 -19.90 14.01
N ASP A 135 -1.83 -20.54 13.27
CA ASP A 135 -0.60 -21.10 13.84
C ASP A 135 0.30 -19.99 14.45
N CYS A 136 0.14 -18.75 13.98
CA CYS A 136 0.83 -17.56 14.51
C CYS A 136 -0.14 -16.51 15.07
N HIS A 137 -1.23 -16.22 14.37
CA HIS A 137 -2.23 -15.22 14.77
C HIS A 137 -3.32 -15.84 15.65
N ILE A 138 -2.92 -16.36 16.81
CA ILE A 138 -3.75 -17.23 17.65
C ILE A 138 -5.02 -16.52 18.11
N ASP A 139 -4.91 -15.33 18.70
CA ASP A 139 -6.07 -14.61 19.25
C ASP A 139 -7.02 -14.16 18.14
N THR A 140 -6.47 -13.59 17.07
CA THR A 140 -7.27 -13.17 15.90
C THR A 140 -7.97 -14.36 15.25
N PHE A 141 -7.32 -15.52 15.17
CA PHE A 141 -7.94 -16.74 14.67
C PHE A 141 -9.09 -17.19 15.58
N ASN A 142 -8.89 -17.19 16.90
CA ASN A 142 -9.93 -17.56 17.86
C ASN A 142 -11.13 -16.60 17.80
N GLU A 143 -10.90 -15.29 17.69
CA GLU A 143 -11.95 -14.29 17.51
C GLU A 143 -12.73 -14.53 16.20
N TRP A 144 -12.01 -14.72 15.09
CA TRP A 144 -12.60 -14.97 13.78
C TRP A 144 -13.36 -16.30 13.73
N GLU A 145 -12.85 -17.37 14.33
CA GLU A 145 -13.47 -18.71 14.33
C GLU A 145 -14.85 -18.69 15.01
N ASN A 146 -15.02 -17.82 16.01
CA ASN A 146 -16.28 -17.61 16.72
C ASN A 146 -17.17 -16.51 16.10
N SER A 147 -16.80 -15.96 14.94
CA SER A 147 -17.57 -14.92 14.24
C SER A 147 -18.54 -15.51 13.21
N ALA A 148 -19.53 -14.71 12.81
CA ALA A 148 -20.43 -15.08 11.71
C ALA A 148 -19.71 -15.31 10.37
N HIS A 149 -18.54 -14.68 10.15
CA HIS A 149 -17.69 -14.94 8.99
C HIS A 149 -16.97 -16.29 9.12
N GLY A 150 -16.50 -16.62 10.32
CA GLY A 150 -15.91 -17.93 10.64
C GLY A 150 -16.90 -19.07 10.45
N GLU A 151 -18.12 -18.92 10.96
CA GLU A 151 -19.22 -19.87 10.79
C GLU A 151 -19.58 -20.13 9.31
N GLN A 152 -19.45 -19.10 8.48
CA GLN A 152 -19.67 -19.19 7.03
C GLN A 152 -18.47 -19.75 6.26
N GLY A 153 -17.38 -20.09 6.94
CA GLY A 153 -16.17 -20.66 6.35
C GLY A 153 -15.35 -19.66 5.54
N MET A 154 -15.47 -18.35 5.83
CA MET A 154 -14.75 -17.32 5.09
C MET A 154 -13.26 -17.26 5.47
N THR A 155 -12.35 -17.54 4.56
CA THR A 155 -10.91 -17.58 4.86
C THR A 155 -10.29 -16.19 5.01
N CYS A 156 -9.23 -16.07 5.84
CA CYS A 156 -8.54 -14.80 6.11
C CYS A 156 -8.12 -14.06 4.82
N ASN A 157 -7.70 -14.83 3.81
CA ASN A 157 -7.24 -14.32 2.51
C ASN A 157 -8.37 -13.81 1.59
N GLN A 158 -9.64 -13.91 2.00
CA GLN A 158 -10.77 -13.25 1.34
C GLN A 158 -10.86 -11.77 1.71
N CYS A 159 -10.26 -11.37 2.84
CA CYS A 159 -10.19 -9.98 3.30
C CYS A 159 -8.76 -9.41 3.19
N HIS A 160 -7.77 -10.22 3.55
CA HIS A 160 -6.35 -9.85 3.54
C HIS A 160 -5.62 -10.41 2.32
N ASN A 161 -4.59 -9.68 1.88
CA ASN A 161 -3.62 -10.15 0.92
C ASN A 161 -2.40 -10.65 1.69
N PRO A 162 -2.15 -11.97 1.72
CA PRO A 162 -1.03 -12.53 2.47
C PRO A 162 0.31 -12.02 1.95
N HIS A 163 0.40 -11.65 0.66
CA HIS A 163 1.64 -11.20 0.06
C HIS A 163 2.09 -9.80 0.45
N THR A 164 1.15 -8.95 0.84
CA THR A 164 1.43 -7.57 1.24
C THR A 164 1.15 -7.32 2.71
N ALA A 165 0.57 -8.30 3.42
CA ALA A 165 0.03 -8.17 4.77
C ALA A 165 -0.94 -6.97 4.92
N LYS A 166 -1.68 -6.65 3.85
CA LYS A 166 -2.67 -5.55 3.79
C LYS A 166 -4.05 -6.08 3.40
N LEU A 167 -5.07 -5.23 3.44
CA LEU A 167 -6.36 -5.56 2.83
C LEU A 167 -6.21 -5.79 1.32
N ARG A 168 -7.10 -6.62 0.76
CA ARG A 168 -7.12 -6.91 -0.69
C ARG A 168 -7.52 -5.72 -1.54
N VAL A 169 -8.23 -4.77 -0.95
CA VAL A 169 -8.71 -3.53 -1.57
C VAL A 169 -8.16 -2.34 -0.79
N VAL A 170 -8.47 -1.12 -1.27
CA VAL A 170 -7.83 0.10 -0.78
C VAL A 170 -8.17 0.40 0.68
N ASN A 171 -9.40 0.11 1.11
CA ASN A 171 -9.85 0.40 2.48
C ASN A 171 -10.94 -0.58 2.96
N SER A 172 -11.20 -0.57 4.27
CA SER A 172 -12.15 -1.48 4.91
C SER A 172 -13.60 -1.26 4.47
N GLN A 173 -14.01 -0.02 4.21
CA GLN A 173 -15.38 0.30 3.80
C GLN A 173 -15.71 -0.31 2.43
N GLU A 174 -14.80 -0.20 1.48
CA GLU A 174 -14.89 -0.84 0.16
C GLU A 174 -14.93 -2.37 0.29
N LEU A 175 -14.12 -2.93 1.19
CA LEU A 175 -14.07 -4.37 1.43
C LEU A 175 -15.42 -4.89 1.95
N CYS A 176 -15.96 -4.27 3.00
CA CYS A 176 -17.25 -4.65 3.57
C CYS A 176 -18.37 -4.56 2.53
N ASN A 177 -18.41 -3.45 1.77
CA ASN A 177 -19.43 -3.20 0.76
C ASN A 177 -19.36 -4.16 -0.46
N SER A 178 -18.25 -4.87 -0.65
CA SER A 178 -18.13 -5.87 -1.72
C SER A 178 -19.06 -7.07 -1.53
N CYS A 179 -19.48 -7.35 -0.29
CA CYS A 179 -20.47 -8.37 0.06
C CYS A 179 -21.73 -7.75 0.70
N HIS A 180 -21.56 -6.84 1.67
CA HIS A 180 -22.64 -6.16 2.40
C HIS A 180 -23.14 -4.91 1.67
N ASN A 181 -23.58 -5.09 0.42
CA ASN A 181 -24.02 -3.98 -0.43
C ASN A 181 -25.30 -3.31 0.10
N THR A 182 -26.16 -4.06 0.78
CA THR A 182 -27.47 -3.57 1.23
C THR A 182 -27.29 -2.76 2.51
N GLU A 183 -26.56 -3.32 3.47
CA GLU A 183 -26.18 -2.64 4.69
C GLU A 183 -25.35 -1.39 4.38
N GLY A 184 -24.38 -1.48 3.46
CA GLY A 184 -23.60 -0.34 3.01
C GLY A 184 -24.44 0.78 2.38
N HIS A 185 -25.48 0.42 1.60
CA HIS A 185 -26.41 1.41 1.03
C HIS A 185 -27.17 2.15 2.12
N TYR A 186 -27.79 1.42 3.06
CA TYR A 186 -28.57 2.04 4.14
C TYR A 186 -27.69 2.79 5.14
N TYR A 187 -26.50 2.27 5.44
CA TYR A 187 -25.54 2.88 6.36
C TYR A 187 -25.20 4.31 5.96
N THR A 188 -25.04 4.57 4.66
CA THR A 188 -24.69 5.87 4.08
C THR A 188 -25.68 7.00 4.46
N PHE A 189 -26.92 6.66 4.82
CA PHE A 189 -27.95 7.63 5.22
C PHE A 189 -28.06 7.86 6.73
N THR A 190 -27.23 7.20 7.54
CA THR A 190 -27.27 7.30 9.01
C THR A 190 -26.57 8.55 9.55
N GLY A 191 -26.76 8.84 10.84
CA GLY A 191 -25.98 9.86 11.54
C GLY A 191 -24.49 9.51 11.62
N HIS A 192 -24.16 8.25 11.94
CA HIS A 192 -22.78 7.78 12.05
C HIS A 192 -21.99 7.94 10.75
N ALA A 193 -22.60 7.61 9.60
CA ALA A 193 -21.95 7.82 8.31
C ALA A 193 -21.70 9.31 8.00
N ARG A 194 -22.59 10.21 8.43
CA ARG A 194 -22.39 11.67 8.27
C ARG A 194 -21.26 12.22 9.12
N GLU A 195 -21.03 11.63 10.29
CA GLU A 195 -19.86 11.92 11.13
C GLU A 195 -18.58 11.22 10.67
N GLY A 196 -18.65 10.43 9.58
CA GLY A 196 -17.49 9.80 8.96
C GLY A 196 -17.05 8.48 9.60
N LEU A 197 -17.88 7.86 10.43
CA LEU A 197 -17.59 6.52 10.95
C LEU A 197 -17.59 5.49 9.82
N LEU A 198 -16.80 4.45 9.99
CA LEU A 198 -16.67 3.29 9.11
C LEU A 198 -17.27 2.05 9.77
N CYS A 199 -17.57 1.02 8.97
CA CYS A 199 -18.03 -0.27 9.50
C CYS A 199 -17.12 -0.83 10.61
N THR A 200 -15.81 -0.65 10.45
CA THR A 200 -14.80 -1.14 11.39
C THR A 200 -14.77 -0.40 12.71
N ASP A 201 -15.39 0.78 12.83
CA ASP A 201 -15.40 1.52 14.09
C ASP A 201 -16.35 0.90 15.11
N CYS A 202 -17.36 0.16 14.65
CA CYS A 202 -18.27 -0.59 15.52
C CYS A 202 -18.07 -2.10 15.44
N HIS A 203 -17.82 -2.64 14.25
CA HIS A 203 -17.72 -4.10 14.06
C HIS A 203 -16.32 -4.66 14.33
N LEU A 204 -15.26 -3.85 14.23
CA LEU A 204 -13.87 -4.29 14.48
C LEU A 204 -13.22 -3.32 15.46
N ARG A 205 -13.76 -3.28 16.68
CA ARG A 205 -13.31 -2.37 17.74
C ARG A 205 -11.82 -2.57 18.02
N VAL A 206 -11.15 -1.51 18.45
CA VAL A 206 -9.76 -1.60 18.91
C VAL A 206 -9.73 -2.51 20.15
N ASN A 207 -8.82 -3.48 20.15
CA ASN A 207 -8.66 -4.40 21.26
C ASN A 207 -8.14 -3.63 22.49
N ASP A 208 -8.76 -3.82 23.66
CA ASP A 208 -8.39 -3.13 24.90
C ASP A 208 -7.15 -3.71 25.58
N SER A 209 -6.64 -4.83 25.08
CA SER A 209 -5.41 -5.44 25.57
C SER A 209 -4.27 -4.42 25.50
N PRO A 210 -3.46 -4.28 26.56
CA PRO A 210 -2.22 -3.50 26.52
C PRO A 210 -1.28 -3.95 25.39
N ASP A 211 -1.41 -5.20 24.95
CA ASP A 211 -0.59 -5.84 23.92
C ASP A 211 -1.26 -5.81 22.53
N ALA A 212 -2.34 -5.05 22.36
CA ALA A 212 -3.07 -4.95 21.09
C ALA A 212 -2.15 -4.48 19.95
N GLY A 213 -2.02 -5.31 18.90
CA GLY A 213 -1.15 -5.03 17.76
C GLY A 213 0.33 -5.38 17.96
N THR A 214 0.69 -5.95 19.10
CA THR A 214 2.06 -6.42 19.41
C THR A 214 2.07 -7.93 19.67
N GLU A 215 3.25 -8.57 19.64
CA GLU A 215 3.42 -9.99 20.02
C GLU A 215 2.45 -10.97 19.30
N GLY A 216 2.00 -10.64 18.08
CA GLY A 216 1.05 -11.46 17.31
C GLY A 216 -0.43 -11.21 17.62
N HIS A 217 -0.74 -10.36 18.61
CA HIS A 217 -2.11 -9.94 18.93
C HIS A 217 -2.67 -8.99 17.87
N GLY A 218 -3.95 -9.17 17.53
CA GLY A 218 -4.67 -8.27 16.66
C GLY A 218 -4.87 -6.89 17.30
N ALA A 219 -4.61 -5.81 16.56
CA ALA A 219 -4.91 -4.45 17.02
C ALA A 219 -6.43 -4.18 17.12
N ARG A 220 -7.23 -4.98 16.42
CA ARG A 220 -8.69 -4.90 16.38
C ARG A 220 -9.28 -6.30 16.53
N GLU A 221 -10.44 -6.37 17.17
CA GLU A 221 -11.19 -7.61 17.37
C GLU A 221 -11.75 -8.11 16.04
N HIS A 222 -11.61 -9.42 15.79
CA HIS A 222 -12.10 -10.10 14.59
C HIS A 222 -13.37 -10.93 14.85
N THR A 223 -14.14 -10.58 15.88
CA THR A 223 -15.46 -11.17 16.17
C THR A 223 -16.54 -10.61 15.24
N PHE A 224 -16.33 -9.43 14.65
CA PHE A 224 -17.28 -8.68 13.81
C PHE A 224 -18.60 -8.30 14.53
N SER A 225 -18.71 -8.62 15.82
CA SER A 225 -19.85 -8.34 16.67
C SER A 225 -19.75 -6.95 17.26
N ILE A 226 -20.89 -6.29 17.43
CA ILE A 226 -20.98 -5.01 18.14
C ILE A 226 -21.31 -5.32 19.60
N ASP A 227 -20.46 -4.86 20.51
CA ASP A 227 -20.77 -4.83 21.94
C ASP A 227 -21.15 -3.41 22.40
N LEU A 228 -21.59 -3.29 23.65
CA LEU A 228 -21.93 -1.98 24.23
C LEU A 228 -20.71 -1.05 24.31
N LYS A 229 -19.51 -1.61 24.44
CA LYS A 229 -18.28 -0.84 24.58
C LYS A 229 -17.97 -0.08 23.29
N ALA A 230 -18.19 -0.67 22.12
CA ALA A 230 -18.06 -0.02 20.82
C ALA A 230 -18.87 1.28 20.72
N CYS A 231 -20.05 1.32 21.35
CA CYS A 231 -20.88 2.53 21.40
C CYS A 231 -20.35 3.53 22.45
N ASN A 232 -20.00 3.03 23.64
CA ASN A 232 -19.58 3.86 24.78
C ASN A 232 -18.22 4.55 24.57
N ASP A 233 -17.38 4.05 23.67
CA ASP A 233 -16.12 4.68 23.28
C ASP A 233 -16.33 6.11 22.71
N CYS A 234 -17.52 6.44 22.18
CA CYS A 234 -17.88 7.80 21.73
C CYS A 234 -19.05 8.42 22.50
N HIS A 235 -19.95 7.60 23.03
CA HIS A 235 -21.18 8.08 23.68
C HIS A 235 -21.07 8.26 25.21
N LEU A 236 -19.88 8.22 25.79
CA LEU A 236 -19.64 8.53 27.22
C LEU A 236 -20.56 7.79 28.21
N GLY A 237 -21.01 6.58 27.87
CA GLY A 237 -21.93 5.79 28.70
C GLY A 237 -23.42 6.11 28.54
N ASP A 238 -23.79 7.04 27.64
CA ASP A 238 -25.19 7.43 27.40
C ASP A 238 -26.01 6.33 26.69
N MET A 239 -25.35 5.34 26.09
CA MET A 239 -26.04 4.28 25.34
C MET A 239 -26.63 3.21 26.26
N HIS A 240 -26.00 2.96 27.41
CA HIS A 240 -26.62 2.36 28.60
C HIS A 240 -25.90 2.89 29.85
N ALA A 241 -26.61 3.66 30.68
CA ALA A 241 -26.15 3.96 32.03
C ALA A 241 -25.91 2.64 32.77
N GLU A 242 -24.88 2.58 33.63
CA GLU A 242 -24.63 1.43 34.51
C GLU A 242 -25.95 1.04 35.18
N GLY A 243 -26.55 -0.06 34.69
CA GLY A 243 -27.71 -0.63 35.31
C GLY A 243 -27.28 -1.11 36.68
N ASP A 244 -27.78 -0.46 37.72
CA ASP A 244 -27.91 -1.03 39.05
C ASP A 244 -28.07 -2.55 38.93
N GLU A 245 -27.30 -3.31 39.72
CA GLU A 245 -27.35 -4.78 39.84
C GLU A 245 -28.74 -5.34 40.24
N ALA A 246 -29.79 -4.53 40.22
CA ALA A 246 -31.16 -4.86 40.56
C ALA A 246 -32.04 -5.25 39.35
N MET A 247 -31.63 -5.08 38.09
CA MET A 247 -32.44 -5.49 36.94
C MET A 247 -32.15 -6.94 36.53
N THR A 248 -32.38 -7.87 37.46
CA THR A 248 -32.59 -9.27 37.10
C THR A 248 -34.06 -9.46 36.70
N ASN A 249 -34.27 -10.08 35.52
CA ASN A 249 -35.56 -10.61 35.07
C ASN A 249 -36.72 -9.62 34.87
N ALA A 250 -36.52 -8.57 34.08
CA ALA A 250 -37.63 -8.01 33.31
C ALA A 250 -37.62 -8.66 31.92
N SER A 251 -38.54 -9.60 31.69
CA SER A 251 -38.81 -10.23 30.39
C SER A 251 -38.96 -9.16 29.31
N ILE A 252 -37.94 -9.01 28.46
CA ILE A 252 -38.08 -8.24 27.23
C ILE A 252 -38.89 -9.12 26.28
N GLU A 253 -40.17 -8.81 26.13
CA GLU A 253 -40.93 -9.35 25.00
C GLU A 253 -40.28 -8.87 23.70
N PRO A 254 -40.06 -9.75 22.71
CA PRO A 254 -39.48 -9.35 21.44
C PRO A 254 -40.41 -8.32 20.80
N GLN A 255 -39.89 -7.12 20.56
CA GLN A 255 -40.55 -6.16 19.68
C GLN A 255 -40.47 -6.72 18.26
N THR A 256 -41.40 -7.60 17.92
CA THR A 256 -41.71 -7.92 16.54
C THR A 256 -42.29 -6.66 15.89
N ASP A 257 -41.78 -6.35 14.72
CA ASP A 257 -42.30 -5.38 13.76
C ASP A 257 -41.83 -3.93 13.96
N VAL A 258 -40.57 -3.66 13.57
CA VAL A 258 -40.27 -2.37 12.94
C VAL A 258 -41.06 -2.35 11.62
N ALA A 259 -42.24 -1.75 11.65
CA ALA A 259 -43.04 -1.55 10.45
C ALA A 259 -42.23 -0.70 9.45
N CYS A 260 -41.75 -1.33 8.38
CA CYS A 260 -41.35 -0.62 7.18
C CYS A 260 -42.57 0.20 6.72
N TYR A 261 -42.49 1.53 6.82
CA TYR A 261 -43.46 2.38 6.14
C TYR A 261 -43.36 2.07 4.64
N PRO A 262 -44.47 1.70 3.96
CA PRO A 262 -44.44 1.49 2.53
C PRO A 262 -44.20 2.84 1.87
N VAL A 263 -43.04 2.99 1.23
CA VAL A 263 -42.82 4.08 0.27
C VAL A 263 -43.71 3.75 -0.92
N GLU A 264 -44.74 4.56 -1.17
CA GLU A 264 -45.57 4.40 -2.36
C GLU A 264 -44.67 4.44 -3.60
N PRO A 265 -44.81 3.48 -4.54
CA PRO A 265 -44.01 3.50 -5.74
C PRO A 265 -44.36 4.76 -6.53
N ALA A 266 -43.37 5.59 -6.83
CA ALA A 266 -43.54 6.74 -7.69
C ALA A 266 -44.11 6.27 -9.03
N ALA A 267 -45.37 6.59 -9.30
CA ALA A 267 -46.03 6.28 -10.55
C ALA A 267 -45.31 7.05 -11.68
N GLY A 268 -44.61 6.32 -12.56
CA GLY A 268 -44.08 6.87 -13.81
C GLY A 268 -42.61 6.64 -14.12
N ILE A 269 -41.90 5.72 -13.43
CA ILE A 269 -40.56 5.31 -13.90
C ILE A 269 -40.71 4.07 -14.77
N GLU A 270 -40.55 4.28 -16.07
CA GLU A 270 -40.46 3.21 -17.06
C GLU A 270 -39.25 2.32 -16.71
N ASP A 271 -39.45 1.01 -16.81
CA ASP A 271 -38.45 -0.03 -16.55
C ASP A 271 -37.22 0.19 -17.46
N ALA A 272 -36.24 0.93 -16.96
CA ALA A 272 -34.94 1.03 -17.57
C ALA A 272 -34.23 -0.30 -17.29
N GLY A 273 -34.41 -1.24 -18.24
CA GLY A 273 -33.87 -2.58 -18.20
C GLY A 273 -32.46 -2.61 -17.58
N PHE A 274 -32.35 -3.33 -16.48
CA PHE A 274 -31.11 -3.55 -15.76
C PHE A 274 -30.09 -4.24 -16.68
N VAL A 275 -29.17 -3.47 -17.23
CA VAL A 275 -27.96 -3.99 -17.87
C VAL A 275 -26.95 -4.21 -16.74
N PRO A 276 -26.53 -5.45 -16.44
CA PRO A 276 -25.52 -5.68 -15.42
C PRO A 276 -24.23 -4.96 -15.82
N ALA A 277 -23.77 -4.06 -14.96
CA ALA A 277 -22.49 -3.37 -15.08
C ALA A 277 -21.33 -4.33 -14.77
N ARG A 278 -21.13 -5.32 -15.62
CA ARG A 278 -19.85 -6.03 -15.75
C ARG A 278 -19.57 -6.20 -17.23
N GLN A 279 -19.00 -5.17 -17.83
CA GLN A 279 -18.14 -5.38 -18.97
C GLN A 279 -16.88 -6.07 -18.43
N GLU A 280 -16.54 -7.24 -18.96
CA GLU A 280 -15.29 -7.93 -18.63
C GLU A 280 -14.14 -6.93 -18.74
N VAL A 281 -13.50 -6.65 -17.62
CA VAL A 281 -12.34 -5.76 -17.59
C VAL A 281 -11.17 -6.56 -18.17
N THR A 282 -11.02 -6.51 -19.49
CA THR A 282 -9.72 -6.80 -20.10
C THR A 282 -8.76 -5.72 -19.62
N PRO A 283 -7.69 -6.04 -18.87
CA PRO A 283 -6.76 -5.03 -18.41
C PRO A 283 -6.16 -4.32 -19.62
N TYR A 284 -6.40 -3.02 -19.76
CA TYR A 284 -5.74 -2.20 -20.75
C TYR A 284 -4.28 -2.03 -20.33
N VAL A 285 -3.42 -2.88 -20.85
CA VAL A 285 -1.97 -2.69 -20.80
C VAL A 285 -1.64 -1.64 -21.86
N SER A 286 -1.34 -0.41 -21.42
CA SER A 286 -0.79 0.62 -22.31
C SER A 286 0.51 0.11 -22.92
N GLN A 287 0.49 -0.20 -24.22
CA GLN A 287 1.69 -0.59 -24.98
C GLN A 287 2.56 0.61 -25.36
N THR A 288 2.13 1.83 -25.05
CA THR A 288 2.92 3.04 -25.29
C THR A 288 3.98 3.19 -24.21
N PRO A 289 5.29 3.10 -24.53
CA PRO A 289 6.34 3.44 -23.59
C PRO A 289 6.22 4.93 -23.28
N THR A 290 6.04 5.29 -22.01
CA THR A 290 6.16 6.69 -21.59
C THR A 290 7.63 7.09 -21.69
N GLY A 291 8.03 7.59 -22.85
CA GLY A 291 9.32 8.25 -23.05
C GLY A 291 9.41 9.56 -22.25
N PRO A 292 10.63 10.09 -22.06
CA PRO A 292 10.83 11.32 -21.31
C PRO A 292 10.02 12.48 -21.90
N SER A 293 9.53 13.36 -21.02
CA SER A 293 8.66 14.50 -21.38
C SER A 293 9.20 15.28 -22.59
N PRO A 294 8.34 15.71 -23.53
CA PRO A 294 8.74 16.51 -24.70
C PRO A 294 9.55 17.77 -24.35
N LEU A 295 9.41 18.27 -23.13
CA LEU A 295 10.16 19.41 -22.60
C LEU A 295 11.69 19.18 -22.62
N VAL A 296 12.15 17.93 -22.53
CA VAL A 296 13.57 17.57 -22.58
C VAL A 296 14.19 17.94 -23.94
N TYR A 297 13.41 17.92 -25.03
CA TYR A 297 13.90 18.23 -26.37
C TYR A 297 13.64 19.69 -26.78
N VAL A 298 12.59 20.32 -26.25
CA VAL A 298 12.21 21.69 -26.62
C VAL A 298 13.12 22.74 -25.98
N LEU A 299 13.56 22.52 -24.73
CA LEU A 299 14.42 23.46 -23.99
C LEU A 299 15.82 23.65 -24.60
N PRO A 300 16.56 22.60 -24.99
CA PRO A 300 17.89 22.75 -25.61
C PRO A 300 17.85 23.49 -26.94
N ILE A 301 16.81 23.25 -27.76
CA ILE A 301 16.63 23.92 -29.06
C ILE A 301 16.36 25.41 -28.85
N GLY A 302 15.51 25.76 -27.87
CA GLY A 302 15.23 27.15 -27.50
C GLY A 302 16.50 27.88 -27.05
N ILE A 303 17.32 27.26 -26.21
CA ILE A 303 18.57 27.85 -25.73
C ILE A 303 19.57 28.04 -26.87
N GLY A 304 19.71 27.05 -27.76
CA GLY A 304 20.62 27.12 -28.92
C GLY A 304 20.30 28.27 -29.88
N LEU A 305 19.01 28.53 -30.14
CA LEU A 305 18.57 29.64 -31.00
C LEU A 305 18.85 31.00 -30.38
N VAL A 306 18.64 31.16 -29.07
CA VAL A 306 18.94 32.42 -28.35
C VAL A 306 20.45 32.67 -28.31
N PHE A 307 21.25 31.65 -28.01
CA PHE A 307 22.71 31.78 -27.97
C PHE A 307 23.31 32.08 -29.36
N GLY A 308 22.79 31.44 -30.41
CA GLY A 308 23.24 31.66 -31.79
C GLY A 308 23.01 33.09 -32.27
N THR A 309 21.84 33.67 -31.96
CA THR A 309 21.52 35.05 -32.37
C THR A 309 22.34 36.10 -31.61
N MET A 310 22.71 35.83 -30.34
CA MET A 310 23.56 36.73 -29.56
C MET A 310 25.05 36.67 -29.95
N LEU A 311 25.56 35.51 -30.37
CA LEU A 311 26.97 35.33 -30.74
C LEU A 311 27.28 35.70 -32.21
N ALA A 312 26.29 35.65 -33.10
CA ALA A 312 26.48 35.91 -34.53
C ALA A 312 27.18 37.27 -34.84
N PRO A 313 26.81 38.40 -34.22
CA PRO A 313 27.44 39.69 -34.51
C PRO A 313 28.92 39.75 -34.08
N TRP A 314 29.30 38.98 -33.07
CA TRP A 314 30.67 38.93 -32.57
C TRP A 314 31.55 38.04 -33.45
N LEU A 315 31.04 36.87 -33.86
CA LEU A 315 31.71 35.99 -34.83
C LEU A 315 31.93 36.69 -36.17
N GLU A 316 30.94 37.45 -36.65
CA GLU A 316 31.07 38.20 -37.90
C GLU A 316 32.14 39.32 -37.83
N ARG A 317 32.29 39.96 -36.67
CA ARG A 317 33.37 40.94 -36.45
C ARG A 317 34.74 40.28 -36.41
N LEU A 318 34.86 39.08 -35.86
CA LEU A 318 36.13 38.34 -35.83
C LEU A 318 36.54 37.82 -37.20
N THR A 319 35.59 37.32 -37.99
CA THR A 319 35.87 36.86 -39.36
C THR A 319 36.24 38.03 -40.26
N LYS A 320 35.56 39.19 -40.15
CA LYS A 320 35.94 40.42 -40.86
C LYS A 320 37.34 40.90 -40.48
N ARG A 321 37.71 40.86 -39.19
CA ARG A 321 39.07 41.21 -38.74
C ARG A 321 40.14 40.26 -39.26
N ARG A 322 39.89 38.94 -39.27
CA ARG A 322 40.83 37.97 -39.84
C ARG A 322 41.01 38.16 -41.34
N ARG A 323 39.93 38.44 -42.06
CA ARG A 323 39.97 38.67 -43.50
C ARG A 323 40.72 39.95 -43.87
N ALA A 324 40.51 41.03 -43.11
CA ALA A 324 41.26 42.28 -43.27
C ALA A 324 42.76 42.14 -42.94
N ASN A 325 43.13 41.26 -42.00
CA ASN A 325 44.53 40.97 -41.71
C ASN A 325 45.20 40.15 -42.82
N ASN A 326 44.48 39.23 -43.46
CA ASN A 326 45.02 38.42 -44.57
C ASN A 326 45.11 39.22 -45.89
N GLU A 327 44.26 40.22 -46.11
CA GLU A 327 44.29 41.10 -47.30
C GLU A 327 45.34 42.23 -47.18
N GLY A 328 46.04 42.34 -46.04
CA GLY A 328 47.13 43.32 -45.80
C GLY A 328 48.54 42.73 -45.88
N GLU A 329 48.68 41.46 -46.29
CA GLU A 329 49.95 40.73 -46.43
C GLU A 329 50.30 40.40 -47.91
N GLU A 330 49.60 40.99 -48.89
CA GLU A 330 49.98 40.98 -50.33
C GLU A 330 50.57 42.32 -50.79
#